data_AF-A0A7G8EEZ2-F1
#
_entry.id   AF-A0A7G8EEZ2-F1
#
_cell.length_a   1.000
_cell.length_b   1.000
_cell.length_c   1.000
_cell.angle_alpha   90.00
_cell.angle_beta   90.00
_cell.angle_gamma   90.00
#
_symmetry.space_group_name_H-M   'P 1'
#
loop_
_entity.id
_entity.type
_entity.pdbx_description
1 polymer ?
#
loop_
_entity_poly.entity_id
_entity_poly.type
_entity_poly.pdbx_seq_one_letter_code
_entity_poly.pdbx_strand_id
1 'polypeptide(L)'
;MLRSDLRLALVTGLGAGFGLLSPMGFGYYIPLTTAAVLTSSYGNSLNLSIQRMLGSVLGVIVLMIFSRDLQMPLALALGLALATVRFLGGALGLQVGYKVAGNIVIMGWLVHGAGETSWGTARLFWTAIGIALSLWATRTIWPSKSIPNLHQALATMVNALSEEFSLEADRLEQDAPARLSMSLRRQRRQALLKQINAIRGQRESAQLELGVDPEHHPLHELWSELDLLCSQLLSVLDGLRGLPAPIQSPAVIKALHRQEAEVLHQLITLLNTLAGELRKLSLGDKQTLNLDTLSHLNRNLDAASGHLVSSLEKDTLQDHETQAIAAARMRQIVLRASLIDHAASALRNCKPGMASSTPVTGSRPDP
;
A
#
# COMPACT_ATOMS: atom_id res chain seq x y z
N MET A 1 15.35 17.24 -11.24
CA MET A 1 14.21 18.17 -11.08
C MET A 1 12.94 17.35 -11.09
N LEU A 2 12.18 17.37 -9.99
CA LEU A 2 11.10 16.42 -9.78
C LEU A 2 9.88 16.82 -10.62
N ARG A 3 9.21 15.84 -11.24
CA ARG A 3 7.98 16.04 -12.03
C ARG A 3 6.92 16.84 -11.25
N SER A 4 6.92 16.72 -9.92
CA SER A 4 6.10 17.51 -8.99
C SER A 4 6.36 19.01 -9.08
N ASP A 5 7.63 19.42 -9.19
CA ASP A 5 8.03 20.82 -9.14
C ASP A 5 7.69 21.50 -10.48
N LEU A 6 7.85 20.76 -11.58
CA LEU A 6 7.45 21.23 -12.91
C LEU A 6 5.92 21.33 -13.02
N ARG A 7 5.18 20.36 -12.46
CA ARG A 7 3.72 20.43 -12.34
C ARG A 7 3.30 21.63 -11.49
N LEU A 8 3.96 21.85 -10.36
CA LEU A 8 3.69 22.99 -9.48
C LEU A 8 3.87 24.32 -10.21
N ALA A 9 5.01 24.50 -10.89
CA ALA A 9 5.31 25.70 -11.65
C ALA A 9 4.29 25.92 -12.78
N LEU A 10 3.96 24.88 -13.54
CA LEU A 10 3.02 24.95 -14.65
C LEU A 10 1.60 25.28 -14.18
N VAL A 11 1.07 24.55 -13.19
CA VAL A 11 -0.30 24.73 -12.70
C VAL A 11 -0.46 26.05 -11.98
N THR A 12 0.55 26.47 -11.20
CA THR A 12 0.53 27.76 -10.51
C THR A 12 0.67 28.91 -11.50
N GLY A 13 1.52 28.79 -12.52
CA GLY A 13 1.66 29.78 -13.59
C GLY A 13 0.37 29.94 -14.41
N LEU A 14 -0.25 28.84 -14.81
CA LEU A 14 -1.55 28.84 -15.50
C LEU A 14 -2.68 29.39 -14.60
N GLY A 15 -2.68 29.02 -13.31
CA GLY A 15 -3.62 29.55 -12.33
C GLY A 15 -3.46 31.06 -12.11
N ALA A 16 -2.23 31.57 -12.14
CA ALA A 16 -1.96 33.01 -12.10
C ALA A 16 -2.46 33.72 -13.37
N GLY A 17 -2.20 33.16 -14.55
CA GLY A 17 -2.71 33.69 -15.82
C GLY A 17 -4.23 33.75 -15.85
N PHE A 18 -4.91 32.68 -15.42
CA PHE A 18 -6.37 32.64 -15.31
C PHE A 18 -6.89 33.65 -14.28
N GLY A 19 -6.24 33.77 -13.13
CA GLY A 19 -6.61 34.75 -12.09
C GLY A 19 -6.46 36.20 -12.54
N LEU A 20 -5.45 36.52 -13.36
CA LEU A 20 -5.22 37.86 -13.90
C LEU A 20 -6.19 38.24 -15.02
N LEU A 21 -6.62 37.26 -15.83
CA LEU A 21 -7.57 37.47 -16.93
C LEU A 21 -9.04 37.47 -16.47
N SER A 22 -9.31 37.04 -15.25
CA SER A 22 -10.66 36.99 -14.71
C SER A 22 -11.22 38.40 -14.46
N PRO A 23 -12.45 38.70 -14.90
CA PRO A 23 -13.13 39.97 -14.60
C PRO A 23 -13.55 40.10 -13.13
N MET A 24 -13.52 39.00 -12.35
CA MET A 24 -13.78 39.02 -10.91
C MET A 24 -12.51 39.37 -10.13
N GLY A 25 -12.62 40.31 -9.18
CA GLY A 25 -11.52 40.71 -8.31
C GLY A 25 -10.92 39.56 -7.49
N PHE A 26 -9.67 39.75 -7.06
CA PHE A 26 -8.93 38.83 -6.18
C PHE A 26 -8.50 37.48 -6.78
N GLY A 27 -8.40 37.35 -8.10
CA GLY A 27 -7.94 36.12 -8.77
C GLY A 27 -6.55 35.61 -8.38
N TYR A 28 -5.71 36.44 -7.73
CA TYR A 28 -4.39 36.04 -7.20
C TYR A 28 -4.47 34.97 -6.08
N TYR A 29 -5.66 34.70 -5.52
CA TYR A 29 -5.84 33.61 -4.56
C TYR A 29 -5.74 32.21 -5.18
N ILE A 30 -5.97 32.08 -6.49
CA ILE A 30 -5.82 30.81 -7.21
C ILE A 30 -4.36 30.33 -7.14
N PRO A 31 -3.36 31.08 -7.65
CA PRO A 31 -1.97 30.62 -7.60
C PRO A 31 -1.44 30.46 -6.17
N LEU A 32 -1.89 31.27 -5.21
CA LEU A 32 -1.52 31.08 -3.80
C LEU A 32 -2.08 29.77 -3.23
N THR A 33 -3.26 29.36 -3.67
CA THR A 33 -3.89 28.11 -3.26
C THR A 33 -3.24 26.93 -3.94
N THR A 34 -3.00 26.98 -5.24
CA THR A 34 -2.30 25.91 -5.95
C THR A 34 -0.90 25.70 -5.41
N ALA A 35 -0.14 26.78 -5.17
CA ALA A 35 1.22 26.71 -4.62
C ALA A 35 1.30 26.01 -3.25
N ALA A 36 0.23 26.07 -2.48
CA ALA A 36 0.21 25.56 -1.11
C ALA A 36 -0.49 24.21 -0.94
N VAL A 37 -1.30 23.81 -1.92
CA VAL A 37 -2.07 22.56 -1.89
C VAL A 37 -1.46 21.50 -2.81
N LEU A 38 -0.88 21.92 -3.93
CA LEU A 38 -0.33 21.01 -4.92
C LEU A 38 0.99 20.41 -4.42
N THR A 39 0.97 19.12 -4.15
CA THR A 39 2.11 18.34 -3.64
C THR A 39 2.49 17.23 -4.59
N SER A 40 3.48 16.40 -4.22
CA SER A 40 3.93 15.25 -5.02
C SER A 40 2.88 14.13 -5.09
N SER A 41 2.17 13.83 -4.00
CA SER A 41 1.12 12.80 -3.93
C SER A 41 -0.30 13.37 -3.86
N TYR A 42 -1.28 12.58 -4.32
CA TYR A 42 -2.70 12.94 -4.33
C TYR A 42 -3.28 13.09 -2.92
N GLY A 43 -3.05 12.11 -2.03
CA GLY A 43 -3.61 12.15 -0.68
C GLY A 43 -3.07 13.31 0.15
N ASN A 44 -1.80 13.67 -0.01
CA ASN A 44 -1.25 14.86 0.65
C ASN A 44 -1.89 16.15 0.11
N SER A 45 -2.10 16.26 -1.20
CA SER A 45 -2.83 17.39 -1.80
C SER A 45 -4.27 17.46 -1.30
N LEU A 46 -4.94 16.31 -1.12
CA LEU A 46 -6.30 16.23 -0.60
C LEU A 46 -6.36 16.65 0.88
N ASN A 47 -5.45 16.17 1.72
CA ASN A 47 -5.36 16.56 3.13
C ASN A 47 -5.12 18.06 3.29
N LEU A 48 -4.20 18.64 2.50
CA LEU A 48 -3.95 20.07 2.48
C LEU A 48 -5.15 20.87 1.95
N SER A 49 -5.88 20.33 0.96
CA SER A 49 -7.11 20.93 0.45
C SER A 49 -8.17 21.05 1.54
N ILE A 50 -8.41 19.96 2.29
CA ILE A 50 -9.38 19.92 3.40
C ILE A 50 -8.97 20.91 4.49
N GLN A 51 -7.71 20.88 4.90
CA GLN A 51 -7.16 21.80 5.91
C GLN A 51 -7.32 23.26 5.49
N ARG A 52 -7.09 23.56 4.21
CA ARG A 52 -7.17 24.92 3.68
C ARG A 52 -8.62 25.39 3.51
N MET A 53 -9.53 24.50 3.12
CA MET A 53 -10.95 24.81 3.02
C MET A 53 -11.55 25.05 4.41
N LEU A 54 -11.34 24.14 5.36
CA LEU A 54 -11.82 24.27 6.74
C LEU A 54 -11.21 25.49 7.43
N GLY A 55 -9.91 25.73 7.26
CA GLY A 55 -9.25 26.93 7.78
C GLY A 55 -9.83 28.22 7.17
N SER A 56 -10.18 28.20 5.89
CA SER A 56 -10.77 29.37 5.24
C SER A 56 -12.19 29.65 5.73
N VAL A 57 -13.01 28.61 5.87
CA VAL A 57 -14.37 28.72 6.43
C VAL A 57 -14.31 29.21 7.88
N LEU A 58 -13.44 28.62 8.71
CA LEU A 58 -13.24 29.04 10.10
C LEU A 58 -12.82 30.51 10.19
N GLY A 59 -11.85 30.93 9.37
CA GLY A 59 -11.36 32.30 9.34
C GLY A 59 -12.44 33.31 8.97
N VAL A 60 -13.28 33.00 7.97
CA VAL A 60 -14.40 33.86 7.55
C VAL A 60 -15.48 33.94 8.63
N ILE A 61 -15.82 32.82 9.28
CA ILE A 61 -16.80 32.80 10.37
C ILE A 61 -16.32 33.64 11.55
N VAL A 62 -15.07 33.45 11.99
CA VAL A 62 -14.51 34.23 13.10
C VAL A 62 -14.40 35.71 12.74
N LEU A 63 -13.95 36.04 11.53
CA LEU A 63 -13.93 37.42 11.05
C LEU A 63 -15.32 38.05 11.12
N MET A 64 -16.36 37.35 10.64
CA MET A 64 -17.74 37.86 10.63
C MET A 64 -18.31 38.05 12.04
N ILE A 65 -17.96 37.19 12.99
CA ILE A 65 -18.42 37.30 14.39
C ILE A 65 -17.78 38.50 15.07
N PHE A 66 -16.46 38.67 14.91
CA PHE A 66 -15.73 39.72 15.63
C PHE A 66 -15.82 41.10 14.95
N SER A 67 -15.99 41.16 13.62
CA SER A 67 -16.17 42.41 12.88
C SER A 67 -17.54 43.05 13.08
N ARG A 68 -18.57 42.27 13.45
CA ARG A 68 -19.89 42.79 13.78
C ARG A 68 -19.92 43.34 15.21
N ASP A 69 -20.16 44.64 15.32
CA ASP A 69 -20.67 45.35 16.50
C ASP A 69 -19.83 45.28 17.80
N LEU A 70 -18.58 44.86 17.71
CA LEU A 70 -17.68 44.84 18.87
C LEU A 70 -17.03 46.22 19.05
N GLN A 71 -17.58 47.04 19.96
CA GLN A 71 -17.01 48.33 20.39
C GLN A 71 -15.71 48.16 21.23
N MET A 72 -14.87 47.18 20.89
CA MET A 72 -13.62 46.90 21.58
C MET A 72 -12.42 47.51 20.83
N PRO A 73 -11.34 47.91 21.54
CA PRO A 73 -10.12 48.37 20.90
C PRO A 73 -9.60 47.31 19.91
N LEU A 74 -9.23 47.75 18.70
CA LEU A 74 -8.83 46.89 17.58
C LEU A 74 -7.83 45.79 18.00
N ALA A 75 -6.80 46.16 18.77
CA ALA A 75 -5.77 45.22 19.22
C ALA A 75 -6.33 44.10 20.10
N LEU A 76 -7.30 44.41 20.97
CA LEU A 76 -7.91 43.44 21.88
C LEU A 76 -8.87 42.51 21.11
N ALA A 77 -9.68 43.07 20.20
CA ALA A 77 -10.59 42.30 19.36
C ALA A 77 -9.83 41.32 18.44
N LEU A 78 -8.73 41.79 17.84
CA LEU A 78 -7.90 40.99 16.95
C LEU A 78 -7.11 39.91 17.70
N GLY A 79 -6.62 40.23 18.91
CA GLY A 79 -6.00 39.26 19.81
C GLY A 79 -6.96 38.13 20.22
N LEU A 80 -8.20 38.49 20.59
CA LEU A 80 -9.25 37.52 20.92
C LEU A 80 -9.64 36.68 19.70
N ALA A 81 -9.83 37.29 18.53
CA ALA A 81 -10.16 36.57 17.31
C ALA A 81 -9.07 35.55 16.93
N LEU A 82 -7.78 35.92 17.05
CA LEU A 82 -6.67 34.99 16.81
C LEU A 82 -6.60 33.88 17.87
N ALA A 83 -6.88 34.19 19.13
CA ALA A 83 -6.97 33.19 20.19
C ALA A 83 -8.11 32.19 19.92
N THR A 84 -9.28 32.68 19.49
CA THR A 84 -10.43 31.86 19.09
C THR A 84 -10.10 30.99 17.88
N VAL A 85 -9.46 31.53 16.84
CA VAL A 85 -8.99 30.73 15.69
C VAL A 85 -8.02 29.63 16.13
N ARG A 86 -7.09 29.94 17.04
CA ARG A 86 -6.11 28.96 17.54
C ARG A 86 -6.80 27.87 18.35
N PHE A 87 -7.74 28.24 19.21
CA PHE A 87 -8.49 27.33 20.06
C PHE A 87 -9.40 26.41 19.23
N LEU A 88 -10.27 26.96 18.37
CA LEU A 88 -11.14 26.19 17.49
C LEU A 88 -10.34 25.37 16.48
N GLY A 89 -9.24 25.93 15.95
CA GLY A 89 -8.36 25.20 15.05
C GLY A 89 -7.72 23.98 15.70
N GLY A 90 -7.31 24.09 16.97
CA GLY A 90 -6.83 22.95 17.76
C GLY A 90 -7.93 21.92 18.03
N ALA A 91 -9.12 22.37 18.43
CA ALA A 91 -10.27 21.50 18.71
C ALA A 91 -10.76 20.74 17.46
N LEU A 92 -10.66 21.35 16.27
CA LEU A 92 -11.02 20.75 14.98
C LEU A 92 -9.88 19.92 14.36
N GLY A 93 -8.75 19.77 15.04
CA GLY A 93 -7.60 19.01 14.52
C GLY A 93 -6.93 19.64 13.29
N LEU A 94 -7.05 20.96 13.09
CA LEU A 94 -6.41 21.66 11.98
C LEU A 94 -4.91 21.78 12.26
N GLN A 95 -4.08 21.06 11.50
CA GLN A 95 -2.61 21.12 11.62
C GLN A 95 -2.03 22.37 10.97
N VAL A 96 -2.51 22.73 9.77
CA VAL A 96 -2.02 23.88 8.99
C VAL A 96 -3.14 24.90 8.73
N GLY A 97 -4.40 24.44 8.72
CA GLY A 97 -5.57 25.27 8.43
C GLY A 97 -5.74 26.46 9.38
N TYR A 98 -5.38 26.33 10.66
CA TYR A 98 -5.51 27.42 11.64
C TYR A 98 -4.64 28.65 11.30
N LYS A 99 -3.49 28.46 10.64
CA LYS A 99 -2.64 29.58 10.20
C LYS A 99 -3.29 30.36 9.06
N VAL A 100 -3.95 29.63 8.15
CA VAL A 100 -4.72 30.23 7.05
C VAL A 100 -5.91 31.01 7.60
N ALA A 101 -6.62 30.45 8.57
CA ALA A 101 -7.72 31.11 9.28
C ALA A 101 -7.27 32.43 9.93
N GLY A 102 -6.13 32.43 10.63
CA GLY A 102 -5.58 33.63 11.26
C GLY A 102 -5.21 34.72 10.26
N ASN A 103 -4.58 34.33 9.14
CA ASN A 103 -4.26 35.27 8.06
C ASN A 103 -5.52 35.89 7.44
N ILE A 104 -6.61 35.14 7.35
CA ILE A 104 -7.90 35.65 6.86
C ILE A 104 -8.48 36.70 7.81
N VAL A 105 -8.44 36.44 9.11
CA VAL A 105 -8.89 37.41 10.13
C VAL A 105 -8.07 38.71 10.04
N ILE A 106 -6.74 38.60 9.98
CA ILE A 106 -5.84 39.76 9.89
C ILE A 106 -6.09 40.56 8.60
N MET A 107 -6.08 39.90 7.44
CA MET A 107 -6.22 40.57 6.14
C MET A 107 -7.64 41.07 5.87
N GLY A 108 -8.66 40.38 6.36
CA GLY A 108 -10.04 40.80 6.24
C GLY A 108 -10.26 42.12 6.98
N TRP A 109 -9.83 42.18 8.23
CA TRP A 109 -10.07 43.34 9.08
C TRP A 109 -9.15 44.52 8.77
N LEU A 110 -7.84 44.30 8.58
CA LEU A 110 -6.88 45.39 8.38
C LEU A 110 -6.88 45.96 6.96
N VAL A 111 -7.20 45.15 5.95
CA VAL A 111 -7.06 45.54 4.54
C VAL A 111 -8.42 45.71 3.85
N HIS A 112 -9.47 45.01 4.31
CA HIS A 112 -10.77 44.97 3.61
C HIS A 112 -11.95 45.37 4.50
N GLY A 113 -11.71 46.17 5.55
CA GLY A 113 -12.68 46.49 6.60
C GLY A 113 -14.04 47.05 6.15
N ALA A 114 -14.12 47.66 4.97
CA ALA A 114 -15.37 48.20 4.43
C ALA A 114 -16.21 47.17 3.62
N GLY A 115 -15.68 45.97 3.35
CA GLY A 115 -16.29 44.97 2.46
C GLY A 115 -15.95 43.52 2.85
N GLU A 116 -15.73 43.27 4.14
CA GLU A 116 -15.17 42.02 4.66
C GLU A 116 -15.97 40.77 4.27
N THR A 117 -17.31 40.87 4.21
CA THR A 117 -18.20 39.75 3.87
C THR A 117 -18.14 39.39 2.39
N SER A 118 -18.05 40.40 1.51
CA SER A 118 -17.89 40.22 0.06
C SER A 118 -16.50 39.68 -0.27
N TRP A 119 -15.47 40.18 0.41
CA TRP A 119 -14.10 39.68 0.28
C TRP A 119 -13.95 38.24 0.78
N GLY A 120 -14.50 37.91 1.96
CA GLY A 120 -14.42 36.59 2.55
C GLY A 120 -15.07 35.51 1.67
N THR A 121 -16.24 35.81 1.09
CA THR A 121 -16.95 34.92 0.17
C THR A 121 -16.20 34.74 -1.16
N ALA A 122 -15.68 35.83 -1.74
CA ALA A 122 -14.84 35.76 -2.94
C ALA A 122 -13.57 34.93 -2.71
N ARG A 123 -12.95 35.05 -1.53
CA ARG A 123 -11.77 34.25 -1.15
C ARG A 123 -12.09 32.77 -1.03
N LEU A 124 -13.22 32.40 -0.44
CA LEU A 124 -13.67 31.01 -0.36
C LEU A 124 -13.87 30.42 -1.75
N PHE A 125 -14.52 31.17 -2.66
CA PHE A 125 -14.72 30.77 -4.04
C PHE A 125 -13.39 30.51 -4.78
N TRP A 126 -12.44 31.45 -4.71
CA TRP A 126 -11.14 31.29 -5.36
C TRP A 126 -10.29 30.17 -4.74
N THR A 127 -10.42 29.95 -3.43
CA THR A 127 -9.76 28.82 -2.75
C THR A 127 -10.33 27.49 -3.23
N ALA A 128 -11.66 27.39 -3.40
CA ALA A 128 -12.29 26.19 -3.95
C ALA A 128 -11.83 25.90 -5.38
N ILE A 129 -11.73 26.93 -6.24
CA ILE A 129 -11.20 26.79 -7.60
C ILE A 129 -9.75 26.33 -7.59
N GLY A 130 -8.90 26.94 -6.76
CA GLY A 130 -7.49 26.55 -6.65
C GLY A 130 -7.31 25.11 -6.17
N ILE A 131 -8.16 24.66 -5.23
CA ILE A 131 -8.21 23.26 -4.79
C ILE A 131 -8.62 22.33 -5.94
N ALA A 132 -9.70 22.65 -6.64
CA ALA A 132 -10.19 21.84 -7.76
C ALA A 132 -9.14 21.70 -8.86
N LEU A 133 -8.48 22.80 -9.22
CA LEU A 133 -7.39 22.81 -10.20
C LEU A 133 -6.19 21.97 -9.73
N SER A 134 -5.84 22.05 -8.44
CA SER A 134 -4.72 21.29 -7.87
C SER A 134 -5.00 19.79 -7.87
N LEU A 135 -6.18 19.38 -7.42
CA LEU A 135 -6.58 17.97 -7.41
C LEU A 135 -6.70 17.40 -8.82
N TRP A 136 -7.27 18.17 -9.75
CA TRP A 136 -7.32 17.82 -11.16
C TRP A 136 -5.92 17.61 -11.72
N ALA A 137 -5.01 18.57 -11.51
CA ALA A 137 -3.65 18.49 -12.00
C ALA A 137 -2.87 17.30 -11.41
N THR A 138 -3.06 16.96 -10.13
CA THR A 138 -2.39 15.80 -9.52
C THR A 138 -2.85 14.48 -10.13
N ARG A 139 -4.08 14.42 -10.67
CA ARG A 139 -4.62 13.25 -11.35
C ARG A 139 -4.25 13.18 -12.84
N THR A 140 -4.21 14.32 -13.54
CA THR A 140 -4.03 14.35 -15.00
C THR A 140 -2.61 14.64 -15.45
N ILE A 141 -1.90 15.52 -14.74
CA ILE A 141 -0.58 16.02 -15.12
C ILE A 141 0.47 15.21 -14.36
N TRP A 142 1.12 14.28 -15.06
CA TRP A 142 2.12 13.36 -14.50
C TRP A 142 1.67 12.72 -13.18
N PRO A 143 0.65 11.84 -13.23
CA PRO A 143 0.18 11.16 -12.02
C PRO A 143 1.33 10.41 -11.38
N SER A 144 1.28 10.34 -10.06
CA SER A 144 2.26 9.58 -9.31
C SER A 144 2.16 8.09 -9.65
N LYS A 145 3.30 7.41 -9.63
CA LYS A 145 3.43 6.00 -10.01
C LYS A 145 3.69 5.09 -8.82
N SER A 146 3.47 5.55 -7.58
CA SER A 146 3.90 4.79 -6.40
C SER A 146 3.10 3.50 -6.24
N ILE A 147 1.77 3.52 -6.45
CA ILE A 147 0.95 2.30 -6.43
C ILE A 147 1.39 1.28 -7.52
N PRO A 148 1.48 1.63 -8.83
CA PRO A 148 1.97 0.70 -9.84
C PRO A 148 3.39 0.19 -9.57
N ASN A 149 4.28 1.05 -9.09
CA ASN A 149 5.65 0.65 -8.76
C ASN A 149 5.67 -0.34 -7.59
N LEU A 150 4.83 -0.15 -6.58
CA LEU A 150 4.69 -1.06 -5.45
C LEU A 150 4.17 -2.42 -5.90
N HIS A 151 3.13 -2.46 -6.74
CA HIS A 151 2.61 -3.72 -7.29
C HIS A 151 3.67 -4.44 -8.14
N GLN A 152 4.43 -3.71 -8.95
CA GLN A 152 5.55 -4.28 -9.71
C GLN A 152 6.65 -4.83 -8.80
N ALA A 153 6.96 -4.13 -7.70
CA ALA A 153 7.95 -4.58 -6.72
C ALA A 153 7.48 -5.85 -5.98
N LEU A 154 6.23 -5.89 -5.54
CA LEU A 154 5.60 -7.08 -4.95
C LEU A 154 5.60 -8.26 -5.92
N ALA A 155 5.19 -8.05 -7.16
CA ALA A 155 5.24 -9.10 -8.19
C ALA A 155 6.67 -9.61 -8.42
N THR A 156 7.67 -8.73 -8.35
CA THR A 156 9.08 -9.13 -8.48
C THR A 156 9.54 -9.98 -7.30
N MET A 157 9.14 -9.62 -6.07
CA MET A 157 9.42 -10.42 -4.87
C MET A 157 8.76 -11.79 -4.91
N VAL A 158 7.48 -11.86 -5.32
CA VAL A 158 6.76 -13.13 -5.45
C VAL A 158 7.42 -14.04 -6.50
N ASN A 159 7.86 -13.49 -7.64
CA ASN A 159 8.63 -14.27 -8.62
C ASN A 159 9.99 -14.73 -8.08
N ALA A 160 10.69 -13.89 -7.32
CA ALA A 160 11.96 -14.27 -6.71
C ALA A 160 11.79 -15.41 -5.69
N LEU A 161 10.70 -15.40 -4.91
CA LEU A 161 10.34 -16.51 -4.03
C LEU A 161 10.02 -17.77 -4.83
N SER A 162 9.24 -17.64 -5.90
CA SER A 162 8.89 -18.73 -6.82
C SER A 162 10.13 -19.42 -7.41
N GLU A 163 11.10 -18.64 -7.92
CA GLU A 163 12.38 -19.14 -8.44
C GLU A 163 13.20 -19.86 -7.36
N GLU A 164 13.13 -19.39 -6.11
CA GLU A 164 13.87 -20.04 -5.03
C GLU A 164 13.20 -21.33 -4.56
N PHE A 165 11.87 -21.42 -4.63
CA PHE A 165 11.14 -22.68 -4.41
C PHE A 165 11.36 -23.67 -5.55
N SER A 166 11.46 -23.23 -6.80
CA SER A 166 11.75 -24.13 -7.94
C SER A 166 13.11 -24.79 -7.78
N LEU A 167 14.11 -24.03 -7.32
CA LEU A 167 15.43 -24.60 -7.01
C LEU A 167 15.41 -25.61 -5.87
N GLU A 168 14.51 -25.47 -4.89
CA GLU A 168 14.34 -26.49 -3.86
C GLU A 168 13.57 -27.72 -4.38
N ALA A 169 12.56 -27.54 -5.23
CA ALA A 169 11.86 -28.64 -5.90
C ALA A 169 12.82 -29.47 -6.77
N ASP A 170 13.64 -28.81 -7.60
CA ASP A 170 14.66 -29.47 -8.42
C ASP A 170 15.65 -30.28 -7.57
N ARG A 171 16.01 -29.79 -6.38
CA ARG A 171 16.90 -30.50 -5.45
C ARG A 171 16.27 -31.75 -4.86
N LEU A 172 14.94 -31.81 -4.71
CA LEU A 172 14.24 -33.01 -4.25
C LEU A 172 14.22 -34.10 -5.32
N GLU A 173 14.21 -33.71 -6.60
CA GLU A 173 14.17 -34.63 -7.73
C GLU A 173 15.55 -35.15 -8.15
N GLN A 174 16.63 -34.46 -7.77
CA GLN A 174 18.02 -34.88 -8.06
C GLN A 174 18.39 -36.21 -7.39
N ASP A 175 19.06 -37.09 -8.14
CA ASP A 175 19.54 -38.39 -7.63
C ASP A 175 20.63 -38.27 -6.55
N ALA A 176 21.46 -37.22 -6.61
CA ALA A 176 22.53 -36.97 -5.67
C ALA A 176 22.54 -35.49 -5.23
N PRO A 177 21.61 -35.08 -4.37
CA PRO A 177 21.42 -33.67 -4.05
C PRO A 177 22.54 -33.15 -3.15
N ALA A 178 23.16 -32.05 -3.56
CA ALA A 178 24.19 -31.39 -2.76
C ALA A 178 23.57 -30.41 -1.75
N ARG A 179 24.24 -30.24 -0.59
CA ARG A 179 23.89 -29.18 0.36
C ARG A 179 24.41 -27.84 -0.15
N LEU A 180 23.56 -26.81 -0.14
CA LEU A 180 23.99 -25.45 -0.40
C LEU A 180 25.05 -25.00 0.64
N SER A 181 26.11 -24.34 0.16
CA SER A 181 27.14 -23.78 1.05
C SER A 181 26.52 -22.74 2.00
N MET A 182 27.11 -22.58 3.19
CA MET A 182 26.59 -21.62 4.17
C MET A 182 26.66 -20.17 3.66
N SER A 183 27.71 -19.83 2.90
CA SER A 183 27.87 -18.50 2.29
C SER A 183 26.77 -18.21 1.26
N LEU A 184 26.50 -19.15 0.35
CA LEU A 184 25.48 -18.99 -0.69
C LEU A 184 24.07 -18.89 -0.08
N ARG A 185 23.77 -19.69 0.96
CA ARG A 185 22.50 -19.59 1.71
C ARG A 185 22.31 -18.20 2.32
N ARG A 186 23.34 -17.68 2.98
CA ARG A 186 23.31 -16.34 3.59
C ARG A 186 23.13 -15.25 2.53
N GLN A 187 23.84 -15.35 1.41
CA GLN A 187 23.75 -14.39 0.31
C GLN A 187 22.33 -14.32 -0.28
N ARG A 188 21.73 -15.48 -0.60
CA ARG A 188 20.37 -15.55 -1.15
C ARG A 188 19.32 -15.01 -0.17
N ARG A 189 19.42 -15.38 1.11
CA ARG A 189 18.57 -14.83 2.16
C ARG A 189 18.67 -13.31 2.27
N GLN A 190 19.90 -12.77 2.27
CA GLN A 190 20.11 -11.33 2.34
C GLN A 190 19.55 -10.59 1.12
N ALA A 191 19.59 -11.19 -0.07
CA ALA A 191 18.98 -10.61 -1.27
C ALA A 191 17.46 -10.46 -1.12
N LEU A 192 16.77 -11.51 -0.67
CA LEU A 192 15.32 -11.49 -0.43
C LEU A 192 14.93 -10.51 0.69
N LEU A 193 15.69 -10.50 1.80
CA LEU A 193 15.48 -9.54 2.89
C LEU A 193 15.67 -8.08 2.45
N LYS A 194 16.62 -7.82 1.55
CA LYS A 194 16.81 -6.48 0.99
C LYS A 194 15.63 -6.06 0.12
N GLN A 195 15.08 -7.00 -0.67
CA GLN A 195 13.91 -6.73 -1.52
C GLN A 195 12.65 -6.44 -0.69
N ILE A 196 12.34 -7.26 0.32
CA ILE A 196 11.15 -7.03 1.17
C ILE A 196 11.24 -5.70 1.94
N ASN A 197 12.41 -5.34 2.46
CA ASN A 197 12.61 -4.06 3.13
C ASN A 197 12.46 -2.87 2.16
N ALA A 198 12.90 -3.01 0.91
CA ALA A 198 12.71 -1.98 -0.11
C ALA A 198 11.21 -1.79 -0.45
N ILE A 199 10.44 -2.88 -0.50
CA ILE A 199 8.98 -2.85 -0.71
C ILE A 199 8.28 -2.12 0.43
N ARG A 200 8.65 -2.42 1.68
CA ARG A 200 8.10 -1.73 2.87
C ARG A 200 8.32 -0.22 2.83
N GLY A 201 9.51 0.23 2.40
CA GLY A 201 9.77 1.66 2.19
C GLY A 201 8.93 2.28 1.06
N GLN A 202 8.68 1.55 -0.04
CA GLN A 202 7.81 2.02 -1.12
C GLN A 202 6.34 2.08 -0.69
N ARG A 203 5.91 1.19 0.21
CA ARG A 203 4.54 1.13 0.72
C ARG A 203 4.10 2.43 1.37
N GLU A 204 4.96 3.08 2.15
CA GLU A 204 4.65 4.37 2.77
C GLU A 204 4.28 5.43 1.72
N SER A 205 5.04 5.49 0.62
CA SER A 205 4.75 6.43 -0.47
C SER A 205 3.45 6.12 -1.22
N ALA A 206 3.09 4.84 -1.36
CA ALA A 206 1.85 4.41 -1.98
C ALA A 206 0.63 4.65 -1.07
N GLN A 207 0.79 4.49 0.26
CA GLN A 207 -0.27 4.79 1.23
C GLN A 207 -0.66 6.27 1.19
N LEU A 208 0.30 7.18 1.00
CA LEU A 208 0.02 8.61 0.81
C LEU A 208 -0.79 8.92 -0.46
N GLU A 209 -0.86 8.01 -1.43
CA GLU A 209 -1.72 8.17 -2.61
C GLU A 209 -3.17 7.80 -2.33
N LEU A 210 -3.44 6.95 -1.34
CA LEU A 210 -4.78 6.44 -1.03
C LEU A 210 -5.72 7.49 -0.40
N GLY A 211 -5.18 8.57 0.16
CA GLY A 211 -5.99 9.70 0.63
C GLY A 211 -6.09 9.86 2.15
N VAL A 212 -7.28 10.25 2.62
CA VAL A 212 -7.55 10.70 4.00
C VAL A 212 -7.62 9.53 4.98
N ASP A 213 -7.86 8.32 4.49
CA ASP A 213 -7.96 7.10 5.31
C ASP A 213 -7.34 5.89 4.59
N PRO A 214 -6.00 5.77 4.61
CA PRO A 214 -5.32 4.69 3.93
C PRO A 214 -5.50 3.33 4.61
N GLU A 215 -5.81 3.28 5.91
CA GLU A 215 -5.87 2.03 6.69
C GLU A 215 -7.11 1.20 6.37
N HIS A 216 -8.25 1.85 6.12
CA HIS A 216 -9.50 1.19 5.72
C HIS A 216 -9.59 0.92 4.21
N HIS A 217 -8.54 1.26 3.45
CA HIS A 217 -8.54 1.05 2.01
C HIS A 217 -8.25 -0.42 1.68
N PRO A 218 -9.01 -1.08 0.78
CA PRO A 218 -8.82 -2.50 0.45
C PRO A 218 -7.40 -2.83 -0.04
N LEU A 219 -6.78 -1.93 -0.80
CA LEU A 219 -5.38 -2.09 -1.22
C LEU A 219 -4.39 -2.12 -0.05
N HIS A 220 -4.66 -1.41 1.04
CA HIS A 220 -3.80 -1.45 2.22
C HIS A 220 -3.83 -2.82 2.88
N GLU A 221 -5.01 -3.41 3.01
CA GLU A 221 -5.21 -4.77 3.52
C GLU A 221 -4.48 -5.78 2.62
N LEU A 222 -4.69 -5.71 1.30
CA LEU A 222 -3.98 -6.53 0.33
C LEU A 222 -2.45 -6.44 0.47
N TRP A 223 -1.90 -5.23 0.62
CA TRP A 223 -0.45 -5.05 0.78
C TRP A 223 0.06 -5.59 2.12
N SER A 224 -0.71 -5.48 3.20
CA SER A 224 -0.39 -6.10 4.49
C SER A 224 -0.33 -7.62 4.39
N GLU A 225 -1.33 -8.23 3.75
CA GLU A 225 -1.38 -9.68 3.58
C GLU A 225 -0.27 -10.20 2.68
N LEU A 226 0.04 -9.50 1.58
CA LEU A 226 1.14 -9.89 0.71
C LEU A 226 2.50 -9.77 1.39
N ASP A 227 2.71 -8.76 2.26
CA ASP A 227 3.94 -8.65 3.06
C ASP A 227 4.05 -9.79 4.08
N LEU A 228 2.94 -10.15 4.73
CA LEU A 228 2.87 -11.30 5.64
C LEU A 228 3.17 -12.61 4.91
N LEU A 229 2.52 -12.84 3.75
CA LEU A 229 2.74 -14.00 2.90
C LEU A 229 4.22 -14.11 2.49
N CYS A 230 4.82 -13.03 1.98
CA CYS A 230 6.22 -13.02 1.58
C CYS A 230 7.15 -13.32 2.78
N SER A 231 6.82 -12.82 3.96
CA SER A 231 7.58 -13.07 5.19
C SER A 231 7.49 -14.53 5.64
N GLN A 232 6.29 -15.12 5.61
CA GLN A 232 6.06 -16.53 5.94
C GLN A 232 6.78 -17.46 4.96
N LEU A 233 6.65 -17.20 3.65
CA LEU A 233 7.33 -17.98 2.62
C LEU A 233 8.85 -17.88 2.71
N LEU A 234 9.39 -16.70 3.01
CA LEU A 234 10.82 -16.52 3.26
C LEU A 234 11.29 -17.35 4.46
N SER A 235 10.51 -17.38 5.54
CA SER A 235 10.82 -18.20 6.72
C SER A 235 10.78 -19.70 6.41
N VAL A 236 9.81 -20.16 5.61
CA VAL A 236 9.76 -21.55 5.14
C VAL A 236 10.98 -21.89 4.31
N LEU A 237 11.32 -21.04 3.33
CA LEU A 237 12.48 -21.23 2.46
C LEU A 237 13.80 -21.29 3.27
N ASP A 238 13.96 -20.41 4.25
CA ASP A 238 15.11 -20.43 5.17
C ASP A 238 15.16 -21.74 5.99
N GLY A 239 14.01 -22.22 6.45
CA GLY A 239 13.86 -23.51 7.13
C GLY A 239 14.29 -24.67 6.24
N LEU A 240 13.77 -24.73 5.00
CA LEU A 240 14.08 -25.78 4.01
C LEU A 240 15.58 -25.80 3.68
N ARG A 241 16.20 -24.64 3.48
CA ARG A 241 17.65 -24.48 3.24
C ARG A 241 18.52 -24.82 4.45
N GLY A 242 17.95 -24.73 5.65
CA GLY A 242 18.60 -25.13 6.90
C GLY A 242 18.84 -26.63 6.96
N LEU A 243 17.90 -27.41 6.40
CA LEU A 243 17.90 -28.87 6.46
C LEU A 243 19.13 -29.48 5.76
N PRO A 244 19.53 -30.70 6.17
CA PRO A 244 20.51 -31.49 5.43
C PRO A 244 20.02 -31.81 4.00
N ALA A 245 20.93 -32.32 3.16
CA ALA A 245 20.57 -32.77 1.83
C ALA A 245 19.45 -33.84 1.89
N PRO A 246 18.47 -33.82 0.95
CA PRO A 246 17.50 -34.90 0.80
C PRO A 246 18.18 -36.27 0.68
N ILE A 247 17.56 -37.30 1.23
CA ILE A 247 18.08 -38.66 1.17
C ILE A 247 17.27 -39.40 0.11
N GLN A 248 17.92 -39.98 -0.90
CA GLN A 248 17.23 -40.59 -2.04
C GLN A 248 17.00 -42.10 -1.91
N SER A 249 17.38 -42.70 -0.77
CA SER A 249 17.25 -44.13 -0.51
C SER A 249 16.65 -44.40 0.88
N PRO A 250 15.77 -45.43 1.01
CA PRO A 250 15.23 -46.34 -0.01
C PRO A 250 14.20 -45.70 -0.96
N ALA A 251 13.72 -46.46 -1.96
CA ALA A 251 12.82 -45.98 -3.01
C ALA A 251 11.52 -45.33 -2.49
N VAL A 252 11.02 -45.76 -1.34
CA VAL A 252 9.87 -45.16 -0.65
C VAL A 252 10.14 -43.70 -0.28
N ILE A 253 11.32 -43.38 0.26
CA ILE A 253 11.71 -41.99 0.58
C ILE A 253 11.82 -41.15 -0.69
N LYS A 254 12.35 -41.72 -1.78
CA LYS A 254 12.40 -41.04 -3.09
C LYS A 254 10.99 -40.74 -3.63
N ALA A 255 10.04 -41.66 -3.46
CA ALA A 255 8.65 -41.43 -3.83
C ALA A 255 8.03 -40.30 -2.99
N LEU A 256 8.35 -40.23 -1.70
CA LEU A 256 7.89 -39.16 -0.82
C LEU A 256 8.50 -37.80 -1.17
N HIS A 257 9.80 -37.72 -1.49
CA HIS A 257 10.42 -36.49 -2.00
C HIS A 257 9.83 -36.01 -3.33
N ARG A 258 9.36 -36.94 -4.20
CA ARG A 258 8.60 -36.56 -5.40
C ARG A 258 7.24 -35.94 -5.07
N GLN A 259 6.55 -36.44 -4.05
CA GLN A 259 5.31 -35.82 -3.58
C GLN A 259 5.55 -34.44 -2.96
N GLU A 260 6.64 -34.28 -2.19
CA GLU A 260 7.08 -32.97 -1.69
C GLU A 260 7.33 -31.98 -2.84
N ALA A 261 8.03 -32.43 -3.89
CA ALA A 261 8.29 -31.63 -5.09
C ALA A 261 6.99 -31.25 -5.82
N GLU A 262 6.02 -32.17 -5.94
CA GLU A 262 4.71 -31.88 -6.53
C GLU A 262 3.98 -30.74 -5.79
N VAL A 263 3.98 -30.76 -4.45
CA VAL A 263 3.38 -29.66 -3.67
C VAL A 263 4.09 -28.33 -3.96
N LEU A 264 5.43 -28.34 -4.06
CA LEU A 264 6.19 -27.15 -4.44
C LEU A 264 5.88 -26.67 -5.86
N HIS A 265 5.69 -27.57 -6.83
CA HIS A 265 5.30 -27.20 -8.21
C HIS A 265 3.92 -26.54 -8.26
N GLN A 266 2.95 -27.04 -7.48
CA GLN A 266 1.64 -26.38 -7.35
C GLN A 266 1.76 -25.00 -6.70
N LEU A 267 2.60 -24.87 -5.66
CA LEU A 267 2.91 -23.60 -4.99
C LEU A 267 3.53 -22.59 -5.99
N ILE A 268 4.55 -23.01 -6.75
CA ILE A 268 5.23 -22.21 -7.78
C ILE A 268 4.24 -21.72 -8.84
N THR A 269 3.35 -22.61 -9.30
CA THR A 269 2.32 -22.26 -10.29
C THR A 269 1.38 -21.17 -9.77
N LEU A 270 0.96 -21.28 -8.50
CA LEU A 270 0.13 -20.28 -7.84
C LEU A 270 0.87 -18.94 -7.68
N LEU A 271 2.10 -18.96 -7.17
CA LEU A 271 2.93 -17.75 -7.01
C LEU A 271 3.18 -17.03 -8.34
N ASN A 272 3.49 -17.76 -9.41
CA ASN A 272 3.68 -17.19 -10.74
C ASN A 272 2.40 -16.54 -11.27
N THR A 273 1.25 -17.18 -11.05
CA THR A 273 -0.05 -16.63 -11.44
C THR A 273 -0.37 -15.36 -10.64
N LEU A 274 -0.14 -15.38 -9.32
CA LEU A 274 -0.31 -14.22 -8.44
C LEU A 274 0.58 -13.04 -8.90
N ALA A 275 1.85 -13.30 -9.17
CA ALA A 275 2.77 -12.27 -9.65
C ALA A 275 2.33 -11.71 -11.02
N GLY A 276 1.78 -12.55 -11.90
CA GLY A 276 1.19 -12.13 -13.16
C GLY A 276 0.00 -11.19 -12.98
N GLU A 277 -0.90 -11.50 -12.04
CA GLU A 277 -2.06 -10.65 -11.73
C GLU A 277 -1.65 -9.33 -11.06
N LEU A 278 -0.68 -9.35 -10.14
CA LEU A 278 -0.15 -8.12 -9.51
C LEU A 278 0.46 -7.15 -10.53
N ARG A 279 1.10 -7.63 -11.59
CA ARG A 279 1.60 -6.78 -12.69
C ARG A 279 0.49 -6.11 -13.50
N LYS A 280 -0.68 -6.74 -13.58
CA LYS A 280 -1.85 -6.23 -14.32
C LYS A 280 -2.65 -5.20 -13.52
N LEU A 281 -2.52 -5.19 -12.19
CA LEU A 281 -3.11 -4.18 -11.30
C LEU A 281 -2.48 -2.79 -11.55
N SER A 282 -2.92 -2.15 -12.64
CA SER A 282 -2.64 -0.76 -12.98
C SER A 282 -3.91 0.08 -12.82
N LEU A 283 -3.76 1.39 -12.62
CA LEU A 283 -4.84 2.35 -12.30
C LEU A 283 -5.99 2.45 -13.35
N GLY A 284 -6.01 1.64 -14.40
CA GLY A 284 -7.08 1.60 -15.40
C GLY A 284 -8.03 0.42 -15.22
N ASP A 285 -9.30 0.73 -14.99
CA ASP A 285 -10.55 -0.07 -15.05
C ASP A 285 -10.63 -1.46 -14.36
N LYS A 286 -9.53 -2.09 -13.95
CA LYS A 286 -9.54 -3.40 -13.27
C LYS A 286 -8.53 -3.43 -12.13
N GLN A 287 -8.96 -3.00 -10.94
CA GLN A 287 -8.21 -3.15 -9.68
C GLN A 287 -8.42 -4.52 -9.02
N THR A 288 -8.98 -5.50 -9.74
CA THR A 288 -9.40 -6.78 -9.17
C THR A 288 -8.46 -7.90 -9.56
N LEU A 289 -8.02 -8.67 -8.57
CA LEU A 289 -7.36 -9.95 -8.79
C LEU A 289 -8.34 -10.96 -9.41
N ASN A 290 -7.89 -11.81 -10.32
CA ASN A 290 -8.69 -12.94 -10.80
C ASN A 290 -8.77 -14.04 -9.73
N LEU A 291 -9.71 -13.89 -8.80
CA LEU A 291 -9.89 -14.78 -7.66
C LEU A 291 -10.31 -16.20 -8.07
N ASP A 292 -11.03 -16.36 -9.17
CA ASP A 292 -11.50 -17.67 -9.63
C ASP A 292 -10.32 -18.57 -10.01
N THR A 293 -9.39 -18.05 -10.80
CA THR A 293 -8.20 -18.79 -11.25
C THR A 293 -7.31 -19.13 -10.05
N LEU A 294 -7.08 -18.16 -9.16
CA LEU A 294 -6.31 -18.36 -7.94
C LEU A 294 -6.98 -19.38 -6.99
N SER A 295 -8.32 -19.38 -6.91
CA SER A 295 -9.06 -20.33 -6.08
C SER A 295 -8.96 -21.77 -6.59
N HIS A 296 -8.90 -21.96 -7.90
CA HIS A 296 -8.72 -23.28 -8.51
C HIS A 296 -7.31 -23.81 -8.21
N LEU A 297 -6.29 -22.98 -8.45
CA LEU A 297 -4.90 -23.36 -8.14
C LEU A 297 -4.68 -23.63 -6.65
N ASN A 298 -5.32 -22.87 -5.76
CA ASN A 298 -5.23 -23.13 -4.33
C ASN A 298 -5.87 -24.47 -3.93
N ARG A 299 -6.98 -24.86 -4.56
CA ARG A 299 -7.59 -26.19 -4.33
C ARG A 299 -6.67 -27.33 -4.77
N ASN A 300 -5.94 -27.16 -5.87
CA ASN A 300 -4.95 -28.13 -6.33
C ASN A 300 -3.78 -28.25 -5.33
N LEU A 301 -3.29 -27.12 -4.83
CA LEU A 301 -2.25 -27.08 -3.80
C LEU A 301 -2.70 -27.77 -2.51
N ASP A 302 -3.94 -27.51 -2.07
CA ASP A 302 -4.53 -28.12 -0.88
C ASP A 302 -4.69 -29.64 -1.04
N ALA A 303 -5.10 -30.11 -2.23
CA ALA A 303 -5.20 -31.53 -2.54
C ALA A 303 -3.83 -32.23 -2.54
N ALA A 304 -2.81 -31.58 -3.11
CA ALA A 304 -1.44 -32.09 -3.13
C ALA A 304 -0.84 -32.18 -1.72
N SER A 305 -1.00 -31.14 -0.89
CA SER A 305 -0.51 -31.15 0.51
C SER A 305 -1.24 -32.22 1.34
N GLY A 306 -2.56 -32.37 1.18
CA GLY A 306 -3.34 -33.42 1.84
C GLY A 306 -2.88 -34.84 1.45
N HIS A 307 -2.56 -35.06 0.18
CA HIS A 307 -2.02 -36.35 -0.29
C HIS A 307 -0.65 -36.66 0.34
N LEU A 308 0.24 -35.67 0.41
CA LEU A 308 1.55 -35.79 1.05
C LEU A 308 1.42 -36.18 2.53
N VAL A 309 0.57 -35.48 3.30
CA VAL A 309 0.33 -35.77 4.72
C VAL A 309 -0.23 -37.19 4.91
N SER A 310 -1.20 -37.59 4.08
CA SER A 310 -1.77 -38.94 4.16
C SER A 310 -0.77 -40.06 3.84
N SER A 311 0.20 -39.79 2.95
CA SER A 311 1.25 -40.75 2.59
C SER A 311 2.27 -40.87 3.73
N LEU A 312 2.63 -39.74 4.37
CA LEU A 312 3.48 -39.73 5.56
C LEU A 312 2.88 -40.53 6.72
N GLU A 313 1.57 -40.41 6.97
CA GLU A 313 0.88 -41.16 8.02
C GLU A 313 0.85 -42.66 7.73
N LYS A 314 0.59 -43.07 6.48
CA LYS A 314 0.58 -44.49 6.10
C LYS A 314 1.96 -45.12 6.21
N ASP A 315 2.99 -44.44 5.70
CA ASP A 315 4.36 -44.95 5.67
C ASP A 315 5.02 -44.96 7.07
N THR A 316 4.57 -44.09 7.99
CA THR A 316 5.01 -44.12 9.39
C THR A 316 4.33 -45.22 10.23
N LEU A 317 3.12 -45.66 9.86
CA LEU A 317 2.31 -46.59 10.65
C LEU A 317 2.36 -48.05 10.17
N GLN A 318 2.70 -48.33 8.90
CA GLN A 318 2.50 -49.68 8.33
C GLN A 318 3.77 -50.52 8.12
N ASP A 319 4.99 -49.97 8.07
CA ASP A 319 6.14 -50.77 7.61
C ASP A 319 7.09 -51.30 8.69
N HIS A 320 7.30 -52.62 8.68
CA HIS A 320 8.40 -53.30 9.39
C HIS A 320 9.78 -53.02 8.75
N GLU A 321 9.85 -52.50 7.51
CA GLU A 321 11.08 -52.02 6.86
C GLU A 321 11.61 -50.69 7.44
N THR A 322 10.76 -49.95 8.16
CA THR A 322 11.08 -48.67 8.79
C THR A 322 12.11 -48.78 9.92
N GLN A 323 12.38 -50.00 10.42
CA GLN A 323 13.48 -50.26 11.38
C GLN A 323 14.87 -49.90 10.79
N ALA A 324 15.02 -49.83 9.47
CA ALA A 324 16.26 -49.43 8.80
C ALA A 324 16.42 -47.89 8.66
N ILE A 325 15.37 -47.10 8.88
CA ILE A 325 15.41 -45.63 8.76
C ILE A 325 15.66 -45.04 10.15
N ALA A 326 16.91 -44.61 10.40
CA ALA A 326 17.28 -44.00 11.68
C ALA A 326 16.33 -42.84 12.07
N ALA A 327 15.94 -42.75 13.34
CA ALA A 327 15.00 -41.74 13.85
C ALA A 327 15.40 -40.27 13.54
N ALA A 328 16.68 -39.99 13.31
CA ALA A 328 17.14 -38.68 12.85
C ALA A 328 16.71 -38.37 11.40
N ARG A 329 16.66 -39.39 10.53
CA ARG A 329 16.23 -39.28 9.12
C ARG A 329 14.72 -39.05 9.02
N MET A 330 13.93 -39.80 9.80
CA MET A 330 12.48 -39.61 9.86
C MET A 330 12.11 -38.20 10.35
N ARG A 331 12.80 -37.71 11.39
CA ARG A 331 12.63 -36.31 11.86
C ARG A 331 12.90 -35.28 10.77
N GLN A 332 13.93 -35.47 9.95
CA GLN A 332 14.24 -34.55 8.85
C GLN A 332 13.12 -34.51 7.81
N ILE A 333 12.56 -35.67 7.45
CA ILE A 333 11.47 -35.78 6.46
C ILE A 333 10.20 -35.11 6.99
N VAL A 334 9.79 -35.44 8.22
CA VAL A 334 8.61 -34.84 8.86
C VAL A 334 8.73 -33.33 8.98
N LEU A 335 9.91 -32.82 9.38
CA LEU A 335 10.16 -31.38 9.46
C LEU A 335 10.04 -30.70 8.09
N ARG A 336 10.56 -31.34 7.02
CA ARG A 336 10.45 -30.80 5.67
C ARG A 336 9.00 -30.76 5.20
N ALA A 337 8.28 -31.87 5.32
CA ALA A 337 6.89 -31.94 4.93
C ALA A 337 6.03 -30.92 5.70
N SER A 338 6.28 -30.74 7.00
CA SER A 338 5.63 -29.71 7.81
C SER A 338 5.94 -28.28 7.33
N LEU A 339 7.17 -27.99 6.92
CA LEU A 339 7.53 -26.69 6.33
C LEU A 339 6.84 -26.45 4.98
N ILE A 340 6.76 -27.48 4.13
CA ILE A 340 6.05 -27.41 2.84
C ILE A 340 4.55 -27.20 3.06
N ASP A 341 3.95 -27.92 3.99
CA ASP A 341 2.56 -27.73 4.38
C ASP A 341 2.30 -26.33 4.97
N HIS A 342 3.24 -25.81 5.75
CA HIS A 342 3.16 -24.43 6.25
C HIS A 342 3.18 -23.40 5.12
N ALA A 343 3.99 -23.58 4.07
CA ALA A 343 3.94 -22.73 2.88
C ALA A 343 2.59 -22.82 2.15
N ALA A 344 2.03 -24.02 2.00
CA ALA A 344 0.70 -24.19 1.40
C ALA A 344 -0.40 -23.50 2.24
N SER A 345 -0.34 -23.64 3.57
CA SER A 345 -1.26 -23.01 4.51
C SER A 345 -1.15 -21.47 4.51
N ALA A 346 0.07 -20.92 4.37
CA ALA A 346 0.28 -19.48 4.26
C ALA A 346 -0.50 -18.86 3.09
N LEU A 347 -0.51 -19.52 1.92
CA LEU A 347 -1.30 -19.05 0.78
C LEU A 347 -2.80 -19.21 0.98
N ARG A 348 -3.23 -20.32 1.61
CA ARG A 348 -4.63 -20.54 1.95
C ARG A 348 -5.19 -19.42 2.81
N ASN A 349 -4.40 -18.97 3.80
CA ASN A 349 -4.77 -17.92 4.74
C ASN A 349 -4.68 -16.51 4.15
N CYS A 350 -3.98 -16.31 3.04
CA CYS A 350 -3.88 -15.03 2.32
C CYS A 350 -5.10 -14.75 1.42
N LYS A 351 -5.99 -15.74 1.22
CA LYS A 351 -7.17 -15.62 0.34
C LYS A 351 -8.27 -14.65 0.82
N PRO A 352 -8.60 -14.53 2.12
CA PRO A 352 -9.69 -13.68 2.59
C PRO A 352 -9.52 -12.20 2.21
N GLY A 353 -8.36 -11.59 2.39
CA GLY A 353 -8.16 -10.19 2.01
C GLY A 353 -7.82 -9.99 0.53
N MET A 354 -7.34 -11.01 -0.19
CA MET A 354 -7.40 -10.99 -1.66
C MET A 354 -8.86 -10.87 -2.16
N ALA A 355 -9.82 -11.50 -1.46
CA ALA A 355 -11.24 -11.39 -1.78
C ALA A 355 -11.91 -10.09 -1.29
N SER A 356 -11.44 -9.49 -0.19
CA SER A 356 -11.88 -8.17 0.26
C SER A 356 -11.43 -7.03 -0.66
N SER A 357 -10.39 -7.26 -1.47
CA SER A 357 -9.87 -6.30 -2.46
C SER A 357 -10.78 -6.01 -3.67
N THR A 358 -12.07 -6.40 -3.61
CA THR A 358 -13.07 -6.01 -4.59
C THR A 358 -13.20 -4.47 -4.66
N PRO A 359 -13.39 -3.90 -5.86
CA PRO A 359 -13.21 -2.48 -6.07
C PRO A 359 -14.40 -1.70 -5.50
N VAL A 360 -14.11 -0.70 -4.67
CA VAL A 360 -15.11 0.28 -4.16
C VAL A 360 -15.62 1.21 -5.27
N THR A 361 -15.17 1.06 -6.52
CA THR A 361 -15.70 1.80 -7.67
C THR A 361 -16.91 1.14 -8.34
N GLY A 362 -17.49 0.10 -7.74
CA GLY A 362 -18.84 -0.36 -8.10
C GLY A 362 -19.89 0.64 -7.62
N SER A 363 -20.60 1.24 -8.57
CA SER A 363 -21.82 2.02 -8.39
C SER A 363 -22.56 1.75 -7.08
N ARG A 364 -22.84 2.84 -6.35
CA ARG A 364 -23.89 2.94 -5.34
C ARG A 364 -25.07 2.05 -5.77
N PRO A 365 -25.57 1.11 -4.95
CA PRO A 365 -26.82 0.43 -5.28
C PRO A 365 -27.87 1.54 -5.41
N ASP A 366 -28.45 1.66 -6.61
CA ASP A 366 -29.61 2.51 -6.81
C ASP A 366 -30.73 2.04 -5.87
N PRO A 367 -31.49 2.98 -5.29
CA PRO A 367 -32.50 2.70 -4.27
C PRO A 367 -33.63 1.79 -4.73
#